data_AF-A0A2T5HRI2-F1
#
_entry.id   AF-A0A2T5HRI2-F1
#
_cell.length_a   1.000
_cell.length_b   1.000
_cell.length_c   1.000
_cell.angle_alpha   90.00
_cell.angle_beta   90.00
_cell.angle_gamma   90.00
#
_symmetry.space_group_name_H-M   'P 1'
#
loop_
_entity.id
_entity.type
_entity.pdbx_description
1 polymer ?
#
loop_
_entity_poly.entity_id
_entity_poly.type
_entity_poly.pdbx_seq_one_letter_code
_entity_poly.pdbx_strand_id
1 'polypeptide(L)'
;MSDVEAINLKAYFNKGGEELDFTGKRCVLAVSVGQEYHEEQKLSSTVHLINKSGFSEVKVVVADTLQRHNKHGKAPGLALSAAIRDGDAWIKRNRKYLDGLEAKVTISRWNEELASDRYAALRQQVNEVYAEPNSPLRDAIDTTIGVFIERLLLRDPAADTQQAAASAANTSSKKSRSSCRCGPSRATTSSFTRSR
;
A
#
# COMPACT_ATOMS: atom_id res chain seq x y z
N MET A 1 25.00 28.76 -5.01
CA MET A 1 23.74 28.02 -5.27
C MET A 1 24.09 27.00 -6.33
N SER A 2 24.32 25.75 -5.93
CA SER A 2 24.68 24.67 -6.86
C SER A 2 23.43 24.17 -7.56
N ASP A 3 23.37 24.38 -8.87
CA ASP A 3 22.43 23.72 -9.77
C ASP A 3 22.65 22.21 -9.71
N VAL A 4 21.86 21.54 -8.87
CA VAL A 4 21.71 20.09 -8.95
C VAL A 4 20.71 19.86 -10.08
N GLU A 5 21.21 19.39 -11.22
CA GLU A 5 20.40 18.95 -12.35
C GLU A 5 19.21 18.12 -11.85
N ALA A 6 18.00 18.56 -12.18
CA ALA A 6 16.78 17.85 -11.83
C ALA A 6 16.80 16.49 -12.53
N ILE A 7 17.19 15.44 -11.81
CA ILE A 7 17.12 14.06 -12.29
C ILE A 7 15.65 13.80 -12.67
N ASN A 8 15.40 13.66 -13.97
CA ASN A 8 14.07 13.39 -14.50
C ASN A 8 13.75 11.91 -14.36
N LEU A 9 13.38 11.49 -13.14
CA LEU A 9 12.93 10.13 -12.88
C LEU A 9 11.60 9.88 -13.59
N LYS A 10 11.49 8.75 -14.28
CA LYS A 10 10.24 8.27 -14.88
C LYS A 10 9.78 7.00 -14.17
N ALA A 11 8.49 6.95 -13.84
CA ALA A 11 7.85 5.76 -13.30
C ALA A 11 7.12 5.02 -14.43
N TYR A 12 7.07 3.69 -14.34
CA TYR A 12 6.40 2.81 -15.29
C TYR A 12 5.67 1.69 -14.53
N PHE A 13 4.66 1.10 -15.14
CA PHE A 13 4.01 -0.08 -14.58
C PHE A 13 4.85 -1.33 -14.84
N ASN A 14 5.17 -2.08 -13.79
CA ASN A 14 5.84 -3.36 -13.95
C ASN A 14 4.86 -4.46 -14.40
N LYS A 15 5.41 -5.56 -14.94
CA LYS A 15 4.70 -6.82 -15.26
C LYS A 15 3.49 -6.65 -16.20
N GLY A 16 3.67 -5.93 -17.30
CA GLY A 16 2.65 -5.79 -18.36
C GLY A 16 1.54 -4.78 -18.06
N GLY A 17 1.68 -3.96 -17.02
CA GLY A 17 0.66 -2.95 -16.71
C GLY A 17 0.52 -1.84 -17.76
N GLU A 18 1.49 -1.70 -18.67
CA GLU A 18 1.41 -0.75 -19.80
C GLU A 18 0.36 -1.13 -20.85
N GLU A 19 -0.01 -2.41 -20.92
CA GLU A 19 -1.03 -2.92 -21.86
C GLU A 19 -2.46 -2.76 -21.31
N LEU A 20 -2.60 -2.29 -20.07
CA LEU A 20 -3.88 -2.15 -19.41
C LEU A 20 -4.45 -0.74 -19.61
N ASP A 21 -5.72 -0.66 -20.03
CA ASP A 21 -6.46 0.58 -20.01
C ASP A 21 -6.93 0.90 -18.57
N PHE A 22 -6.50 2.03 -18.04
CA PHE A 22 -6.87 2.52 -16.71
C PHE A 22 -7.90 3.65 -16.74
N THR A 23 -8.35 4.05 -17.93
CA THR A 23 -9.28 5.16 -18.12
C THR A 23 -10.55 4.97 -17.30
N GLY A 24 -10.89 5.98 -16.49
CA GLY A 24 -12.09 5.97 -15.66
C GLY A 24 -12.02 5.05 -14.44
N LYS A 25 -10.96 4.26 -14.26
CA LYS A 25 -10.80 3.35 -13.12
C LYS A 25 -10.38 4.11 -11.86
N ARG A 26 -10.45 3.40 -10.73
CA ARG A 26 -9.99 3.90 -9.43
C ARG A 26 -8.69 3.22 -9.05
N CYS A 27 -7.74 3.97 -8.53
CA CYS A 27 -6.50 3.40 -8.00
C CYS A 27 -6.32 3.71 -6.52
N VAL A 28 -5.52 2.86 -5.86
CA VAL A 28 -5.12 3.04 -4.46
C VAL A 28 -3.61 3.22 -4.43
N LEU A 29 -3.17 4.38 -3.94
CA LEU A 29 -1.76 4.66 -3.68
C LEU A 29 -1.47 4.36 -2.21
N ALA A 30 -0.96 3.15 -1.92
CA ALA A 30 -0.62 2.74 -0.56
C ALA A 30 0.78 3.22 -0.17
N VAL A 31 0.83 4.17 0.77
CA VAL A 31 2.04 4.86 1.19
C VAL A 31 2.56 4.25 2.50
N SER A 32 3.71 3.59 2.43
CA SER A 32 4.50 3.22 3.61
C SER A 32 5.38 4.39 4.03
N VAL A 33 5.02 5.07 5.11
CA VAL A 33 5.78 6.22 5.63
C VAL A 33 7.21 5.82 6.00
N GLY A 34 8.17 6.69 5.67
CA GLY A 34 9.61 6.46 5.92
C GLY A 34 10.32 5.66 4.81
N GLN A 35 9.64 5.39 3.70
CA GLN A 35 10.24 4.75 2.53
C GLN A 35 10.56 5.80 1.46
N GLU A 36 11.79 5.79 0.96
CA GLU A 36 12.32 6.79 0.01
C GLU A 36 11.50 6.87 -1.29
N TYR A 37 10.92 5.76 -1.75
CA TYR A 37 10.11 5.73 -2.97
C TYR A 37 8.74 6.42 -2.84
N HIS A 38 8.34 6.82 -1.63
CA HIS A 38 7.17 7.66 -1.38
C HIS A 38 7.53 9.11 -1.07
N GLU A 39 8.74 9.55 -1.44
CA GLU A 39 9.22 10.91 -1.20
C GLU A 39 9.64 11.57 -2.52
N GLU A 40 9.63 12.90 -2.50
CA GLU A 40 10.28 13.77 -3.49
C GLU A 40 10.06 13.37 -4.96
N GLN A 41 11.15 13.22 -5.72
CA GLN A 41 11.10 12.95 -7.16
C GLN A 41 10.43 11.62 -7.48
N LYS A 42 10.63 10.57 -6.67
CA LYS A 42 10.01 9.25 -6.91
C LYS A 42 8.49 9.32 -6.77
N LEU A 43 8.00 10.04 -5.76
CA LEU A 43 6.56 10.29 -5.62
C LEU A 43 6.04 11.17 -6.77
N SER A 44 6.76 12.23 -7.14
CA SER A 44 6.39 13.10 -8.25
C SER A 44 6.25 12.33 -9.57
N SER A 45 7.20 11.44 -9.88
CA SER A 45 7.15 10.59 -11.07
C SER A 45 5.96 9.63 -11.03
N THR A 46 5.62 9.13 -9.85
CA THR A 46 4.44 8.27 -9.65
C THR A 46 3.14 9.04 -9.90
N VAL A 47 3.02 10.27 -9.38
CA VAL A 47 1.87 11.16 -9.66
C VAL A 47 1.73 11.42 -11.15
N HIS A 48 2.84 11.72 -11.83
CA HIS A 48 2.85 11.94 -13.28
C HIS A 48 2.35 10.71 -14.06
N LEU A 49 2.79 9.50 -13.67
CA LEU A 49 2.30 8.26 -14.26
C LEU A 49 0.80 8.08 -14.02
N ILE A 50 0.31 8.35 -12.81
CA ILE A 50 -1.12 8.25 -12.46
C ILE A 50 -1.96 9.17 -13.34
N ASN A 51 -1.58 10.44 -13.50
CA ASN A 51 -2.30 11.38 -14.36
C ASN A 51 -2.34 10.90 -15.82
N LYS A 52 -1.20 10.45 -16.35
CA LYS A 52 -1.13 9.89 -17.72
C LYS A 52 -1.97 8.64 -17.94
N SER A 53 -2.32 7.92 -16.87
CA SER A 53 -3.05 6.67 -16.95
C SER A 53 -4.57 6.87 -17.06
N GLY A 54 -5.09 8.08 -16.83
CA GLY A 54 -6.53 8.36 -16.98
C GLY A 54 -7.42 7.84 -15.85
N PHE A 55 -6.87 7.57 -14.67
CA PHE A 55 -7.68 7.22 -13.50
C PHE A 55 -8.68 8.34 -13.15
N SER A 56 -9.90 7.97 -12.74
CA SER A 56 -10.94 8.94 -12.33
C SER A 56 -10.85 9.30 -10.84
N GLU A 57 -10.37 8.36 -10.02
CA GLU A 57 -10.26 8.52 -8.57
C GLU A 57 -8.98 7.88 -8.05
N VAL A 58 -8.32 8.57 -7.12
CA VAL A 58 -7.11 8.12 -6.45
C VAL A 58 -7.36 8.15 -4.94
N LYS A 59 -7.35 6.98 -4.31
CA LYS A 59 -7.35 6.87 -2.85
C LYS A 59 -5.92 6.73 -2.35
N VAL A 60 -5.39 7.74 -1.68
CA VAL A 60 -4.09 7.69 -1.00
C VAL A 60 -4.31 7.10 0.39
N VAL A 61 -3.68 5.97 0.68
CA VAL A 61 -3.74 5.31 1.99
C VAL A 61 -2.40 5.49 2.67
N VAL A 62 -2.34 6.34 3.70
CA VAL A 62 -1.13 6.59 4.46
C VAL A 62 -1.02 5.53 5.57
N ALA A 63 -0.16 4.53 5.34
CA ALA A 63 0.11 3.42 6.25
C ALA A 63 1.06 3.82 7.40
N ASP A 64 0.72 4.88 8.13
CA ASP A 64 1.53 5.49 9.19
C ASP A 64 1.54 4.65 10.47
N THR A 65 0.39 4.43 11.10
CA THR A 65 0.28 3.71 12.38
C THR A 65 0.65 2.23 12.24
N LEU A 66 0.68 1.68 11.03
CA LEU A 66 1.23 0.36 10.76
C LEU A 66 2.72 0.28 11.12
N GLN A 67 3.46 1.38 10.98
CA GLN A 67 4.90 1.45 11.30
C GLN A 67 5.18 1.48 12.80
N ARG A 68 4.15 1.58 13.68
CA ARG A 68 4.35 1.56 15.14
C ARG A 68 5.05 0.29 15.61
N HIS A 69 4.86 -0.82 14.89
CA HIS A 69 5.47 -2.11 15.21
C HIS A 69 6.99 -2.11 14.96
N ASN A 70 7.51 -1.14 14.20
CA ASN A 70 8.93 -0.97 13.91
C ASN A 70 9.61 0.06 14.84
N LYS A 71 8.87 0.66 15.80
CA LYS A 71 9.40 1.67 16.73
C LYS A 71 9.90 0.99 18.02
N HIS A 72 11.04 0.32 17.92
CA HIS A 72 11.68 -0.37 19.04
C HIS A 72 12.00 0.58 20.20
N GLY A 73 11.96 0.07 21.44
CA GLY A 73 12.33 0.81 22.65
C GLY A 73 11.31 1.86 23.12
N LYS A 74 10.13 1.97 22.51
CA LYS A 74 9.06 2.89 22.93
C LYS A 74 7.89 2.15 23.55
N ALA A 75 7.32 2.72 24.60
CA ALA A 75 6.02 2.27 25.12
C ALA A 75 4.95 2.34 24.02
N PRO A 76 3.95 1.42 23.99
CA PRO A 76 2.98 1.32 22.90
C PRO A 76 2.27 2.63 22.55
N GLY A 77 1.86 3.41 23.56
CA GLY A 77 1.23 4.72 23.35
C GLY A 77 2.16 5.72 22.67
N LEU A 78 3.43 5.78 23.09
CA LEU A 78 4.44 6.66 22.50
C LEU A 78 4.80 6.24 21.07
N ALA A 79 4.85 4.93 20.80
CA ALA A 79 5.06 4.39 19.46
C ALA A 79 3.92 4.77 18.51
N LEU A 80 2.66 4.68 18.98
CA LEU A 80 1.50 5.09 18.21
C LEU A 80 1.50 6.60 17.94
N SER A 81 1.71 7.44 18.96
CA SER A 81 1.76 8.89 18.77
C SER A 81 2.90 9.31 17.86
N ALA A 82 4.05 8.65 17.94
CA ALA A 82 5.16 8.90 17.01
C ALA A 82 4.79 8.54 15.56
N ALA A 83 4.16 7.38 15.36
CA ALA A 83 3.74 6.96 14.02
C ALA A 83 2.72 7.91 13.39
N ILE A 84 1.75 8.43 14.17
CA ILE A 84 0.78 9.43 13.69
C ILE A 84 1.51 10.72 13.25
N ARG A 85 2.44 11.23 14.08
CA ARG A 85 3.24 12.41 13.73
C ARG A 85 4.06 12.22 12.46
N ASP A 86 4.64 11.03 12.26
CA ASP A 86 5.38 10.72 11.04
C ASP A 86 4.48 10.79 9.81
N GLY A 87 3.24 10.30 9.92
CA GLY A 87 2.21 10.41 8.89
C GLY A 87 1.78 11.85 8.61
N ASP A 88 1.57 12.66 9.66
CA ASP A 88 1.23 14.08 9.54
C ASP A 88 2.34 14.84 8.80
N ALA A 89 3.58 14.61 9.21
CA ALA A 89 4.75 15.18 8.58
C ALA A 89 4.87 14.73 7.11
N TRP A 90 4.49 13.49 6.79
CA TRP A 90 4.53 12.96 5.42
C TRP A 90 3.51 13.64 4.52
N ILE A 91 2.27 13.77 4.98
CA ILE A 91 1.24 14.49 4.23
C ILE A 91 1.65 15.94 4.03
N LYS A 92 2.13 16.62 5.07
CA LYS A 92 2.52 18.04 4.98
C LYS A 92 3.62 18.26 3.94
N ARG A 93 4.70 17.46 3.96
CA ARG A 93 5.84 17.64 3.04
C ARG A 93 5.53 17.24 1.60
N ASN A 94 4.64 16.26 1.41
CA ASN A 94 4.29 15.73 0.09
C ASN A 94 3.00 16.31 -0.50
N ARG A 95 2.31 17.19 0.23
CA ARG A 95 1.07 17.85 -0.21
C ARG A 95 1.20 18.47 -1.61
N LYS A 96 2.33 19.13 -1.88
CA LYS A 96 2.67 19.73 -3.19
C LYS A 96 2.62 18.75 -4.37
N TYR A 97 2.93 17.47 -4.14
CA TYR A 97 2.85 16.44 -5.18
C TYR A 97 1.44 15.86 -5.27
N LEU A 98 0.78 15.64 -4.13
CA LEU A 98 -0.58 15.12 -4.07
C LEU A 98 -1.61 16.09 -4.67
N ASP A 99 -1.36 17.39 -4.58
CA ASP A 99 -2.18 18.43 -5.21
C ASP A 99 -2.02 18.46 -6.74
N GLY A 100 -0.97 17.83 -7.27
CA GLY A 100 -0.76 17.67 -8.71
C GLY A 100 -1.54 16.50 -9.33
N LEU A 101 -2.29 15.73 -8.54
CA LEU A 101 -3.15 14.67 -9.07
C LEU A 101 -4.40 15.28 -9.71
N GLU A 102 -4.63 14.95 -10.99
CA GLU A 102 -5.78 15.46 -11.76
C GLU A 102 -7.09 14.73 -11.43
N ALA A 103 -6.98 13.46 -11.04
CA ALA A 103 -8.10 12.64 -10.59
C ALA A 103 -8.67 13.13 -9.25
N LYS A 104 -9.91 12.71 -8.93
CA LYS A 104 -10.48 12.98 -7.60
C LYS A 104 -9.63 12.27 -6.53
N VAL A 105 -9.05 13.03 -5.60
CA VAL A 105 -8.20 12.49 -4.53
C VAL A 105 -8.97 12.35 -3.22
N THR A 106 -8.86 11.19 -2.59
CA THR A 106 -9.19 11.00 -1.18
C THR A 106 -7.95 10.54 -0.43
N ILE A 107 -7.67 11.12 0.74
CA ILE A 107 -6.58 10.71 1.61
C ILE A 107 -7.19 10.06 2.84
N SER A 108 -6.73 8.86 3.16
CA SER A 108 -7.16 8.08 4.33
C SER A 108 -5.95 7.63 5.13
N ARG A 109 -6.14 7.49 6.44
CA ARG A 109 -5.12 7.00 7.38
C ARG A 109 -5.29 5.52 7.64
N TRP A 110 -4.21 4.85 8.05
CA TRP A 110 -4.27 3.42 8.35
C TRP A 110 -5.32 3.07 9.41
N ASN A 111 -5.47 3.89 10.44
CA ASN A 111 -6.46 3.68 11.49
C ASN A 111 -7.91 3.76 10.96
N GLU A 112 -8.18 4.60 9.97
CA GLU A 112 -9.51 4.71 9.35
C GLU A 112 -9.84 3.44 8.57
N GLU A 113 -8.86 2.87 7.86
CA GLU A 113 -9.05 1.58 7.16
C GLU A 113 -9.28 0.42 8.13
N LEU A 114 -8.61 0.44 9.29
CA LEU A 114 -8.79 -0.57 10.34
C LEU A 114 -10.15 -0.44 11.04
N ALA A 115 -10.71 0.77 11.11
CA ALA A 115 -12.00 1.04 11.73
C ALA A 115 -13.20 0.69 10.83
N SER A 116 -12.97 0.25 9.59
CA SER A 116 -14.05 -0.19 8.71
C SER A 116 -14.77 -1.42 9.26
N ASP A 117 -16.10 -1.42 9.27
CA ASP A 117 -16.93 -2.57 9.65
C ASP A 117 -16.56 -3.85 8.91
N ARG A 118 -16.11 -3.68 7.66
CA ARG A 118 -15.71 -4.79 6.80
C ARG A 118 -14.35 -5.38 7.19
N TYR A 119 -13.50 -4.63 7.89
CA TYR A 119 -12.14 -5.06 8.24
C TYR A 119 -12.16 -6.32 9.10
N ALA A 120 -12.99 -6.35 10.16
CA ALA A 120 -13.08 -7.48 11.06
C ALA A 120 -13.45 -8.79 10.33
N ALA A 121 -14.53 -8.77 9.54
CA ALA A 121 -14.96 -9.94 8.78
C ALA A 121 -13.90 -10.40 7.77
N LEU A 122 -13.21 -9.47 7.12
CA LEU A 122 -12.22 -9.80 6.09
C LEU A 122 -10.90 -10.27 6.72
N ARG A 123 -10.56 -9.77 7.90
CA ARG A 123 -9.44 -10.27 8.69
C ARG A 123 -9.70 -11.69 9.17
N GLN A 124 -10.93 -12.00 9.57
CA GLN A 124 -11.33 -13.36 9.95
C GLN A 124 -11.14 -14.32 8.77
N GLN A 125 -11.63 -13.98 7.57
CA GLN A 125 -11.44 -14.81 6.36
C GLN A 125 -9.95 -15.06 6.04
N VAL A 126 -9.09 -14.04 6.18
CA VAL A 126 -7.64 -14.21 5.96
C VAL A 126 -7.03 -15.15 7.01
N ASN A 127 -7.46 -15.03 8.27
CA ASN A 127 -6.98 -15.91 9.35
C ASN A 127 -7.44 -17.36 9.13
N GLU A 128 -8.68 -17.57 8.65
CA GLU A 128 -9.22 -18.89 8.33
C GLU A 128 -8.38 -19.56 7.23
N VAL A 129 -8.15 -18.87 6.11
CA VAL A 129 -7.31 -19.39 5.01
C VAL A 129 -5.86 -19.61 5.46
N TYR A 130 -5.32 -18.79 6.36
CA TYR A 130 -3.97 -18.99 6.91
C TYR A 130 -3.89 -20.23 7.83
N ALA A 131 -4.97 -20.53 8.56
CA ALA A 131 -5.03 -21.67 9.47
C ALA A 131 -5.19 -23.02 8.75
N GLU A 132 -5.62 -23.02 7.49
CA GLU A 132 -5.76 -24.23 6.68
C GLU A 132 -4.40 -24.96 6.50
N PRO A 133 -4.36 -26.29 6.69
CA PRO A 133 -3.17 -27.09 6.38
C PRO A 133 -2.78 -26.93 4.90
N ASN A 134 -1.47 -26.78 4.63
CA ASN A 134 -0.90 -26.62 3.28
C ASN A 134 -1.47 -25.43 2.49
N SER A 135 -1.94 -24.38 3.19
CA SER A 135 -2.42 -23.17 2.56
C SER A 135 -1.29 -22.46 1.79
N PRO A 136 -1.42 -22.24 0.47
CA PRO A 136 -0.44 -21.47 -0.29
C PRO A 136 -0.27 -20.03 0.25
N LEU A 137 -1.33 -19.49 0.87
CA LEU A 137 -1.27 -18.20 1.55
C LEU A 137 -0.34 -18.25 2.77
N ARG A 138 -0.42 -19.33 3.56
CA ARG A 138 0.44 -19.53 4.71
C ARG A 138 1.90 -19.61 4.27
N ASP A 139 2.20 -20.45 3.29
CA ASP A 139 3.57 -20.60 2.78
C ASP A 139 4.14 -19.26 2.28
N ALA A 140 3.33 -18.48 1.54
CA ALA A 140 3.74 -17.17 1.05
C ALA A 140 3.98 -16.14 2.18
N ILE A 141 3.13 -16.14 3.21
CA ILE A 141 3.28 -15.26 4.38
C ILE A 141 4.51 -15.65 5.18
N ASP A 142 4.69 -16.93 5.48
CA ASP A 142 5.81 -17.45 6.27
C ASP A 142 7.14 -17.23 5.54
N THR A 143 7.19 -17.43 4.21
CA THR A 143 8.34 -17.06 3.37
C THR A 143 8.66 -15.57 3.47
N THR A 144 7.64 -14.72 3.42
CA THR A 144 7.83 -13.25 3.53
C THR A 144 8.36 -12.86 4.92
N ILE A 145 7.89 -13.52 5.97
CA ILE A 145 8.38 -13.33 7.34
C ILE A 145 9.86 -13.77 7.43
N GLY A 146 10.22 -14.91 6.84
CA GLY A 146 11.60 -15.39 6.78
C GLY A 146 12.56 -14.36 6.17
N VAL A 147 12.25 -13.85 4.97
CA VAL A 147 13.05 -12.81 4.30
C VAL A 147 13.16 -11.54 5.15
N PHE A 148 12.11 -11.17 5.88
CA PHE A 148 12.15 -10.04 6.80
C PHE A 148 13.10 -10.28 7.97
N ILE A 149 13.06 -11.46 8.59
CA ILE A 149 13.94 -11.84 9.71
C ILE A 149 15.40 -11.88 9.25
N GLU A 150 15.69 -12.45 8.08
CA GLU A 150 17.04 -12.47 7.51
C GLU A 150 17.61 -11.05 7.38
N ARG A 151 16.83 -10.12 6.83
CA ARG A 151 17.24 -8.71 6.71
C ARG A 151 17.41 -8.01 8.05
N LEU A 152 16.63 -8.40 9.05
CA LEU A 152 16.75 -7.86 10.41
C LEU A 152 18.06 -8.34 11.06
N LEU A 153 18.36 -9.64 10.99
CA LEU A 153 19.56 -10.24 11.56
C LEU A 153 20.85 -9.73 10.90
N LEU A 154 20.81 -9.38 9.61
CA LEU A 154 21.93 -8.70 8.93
C LEU A 154 22.24 -7.32 9.52
N ARG A 155 21.26 -6.65 10.12
CA ARG A 155 21.43 -5.30 10.71
C ARG A 155 21.67 -5.37 12.21
N ASP A 156 21.04 -6.33 12.86
CA ASP A 156 21.12 -6.56 14.31
C ASP A 156 21.13 -8.08 14.57
N PRO A 157 22.32 -8.69 14.69
CA PRO A 157 22.45 -10.12 14.96
C PRO A 157 21.86 -10.56 16.30
N ALA A 158 21.60 -9.63 17.23
CA ALA A 158 21.05 -9.90 18.55
C ALA A 158 19.52 -9.71 18.60
N ALA A 159 18.86 -9.43 17.47
CA ALA A 159 17.43 -9.18 17.42
C ALA A 159 16.59 -10.41 17.82
N ASP A 160 15.53 -10.17 18.61
CA ASP A 160 14.53 -11.19 18.95
C ASP A 160 13.70 -11.56 17.71
N THR A 161 14.00 -12.73 17.14
CA THR A 161 13.37 -13.25 15.93
C THR A 161 11.92 -13.69 16.16
N GLN A 162 11.55 -14.14 17.36
CA GLN A 162 10.16 -14.51 17.67
C GLN A 162 9.27 -13.27 17.75
N GLN A 163 9.75 -12.22 18.43
CA GLN A 163 9.01 -10.96 18.52
C GLN A 163 8.92 -10.26 17.15
N ALA A 164 9.97 -10.36 16.33
CA ALA A 164 9.99 -9.85 14.97
C ALA A 164 9.01 -10.62 14.06
N ALA A 165 8.95 -11.95 14.13
CA ALA A 165 8.01 -12.77 13.38
C ALA A 165 6.55 -12.41 13.68
N ALA A 166 6.20 -12.27 14.97
CA ALA A 166 4.86 -11.90 15.40
C ALA A 166 4.45 -10.50 14.90
N SER A 167 5.40 -9.56 14.89
CA SER A 167 5.19 -8.20 14.38
C SER A 167 5.04 -8.17 12.85
N ALA A 168 5.82 -8.99 12.14
CA ALA A 168 5.77 -9.14 10.69
C ALA A 168 4.47 -9.82 10.23
N ALA A 169 4.04 -10.92 10.86
CA ALA A 169 2.78 -11.61 10.54
C ALA A 169 1.56 -10.68 10.68
N ASN A 170 1.55 -9.86 11.72
CA ASN A 170 0.51 -8.86 11.93
C ASN A 170 0.50 -7.75 10.88
N THR A 171 1.64 -7.50 10.21
CA THR A 171 1.81 -6.50 9.17
C THR A 171 1.55 -7.07 7.76
N SER A 172 1.97 -8.31 7.49
CA SER A 172 1.78 -9.00 6.20
C SER A 172 0.32 -9.36 5.94
N SER A 173 -0.40 -9.85 6.96
CA SER A 173 -1.86 -10.04 6.91
C SER A 173 -2.63 -8.74 6.66
N LYS A 174 -2.01 -7.59 6.94
CA LYS A 174 -2.59 -6.24 6.75
C LYS A 174 -2.29 -5.65 5.36
N LYS A 175 -1.16 -5.99 4.74
CA LYS A 175 -0.73 -5.45 3.43
C LYS A 175 -1.33 -6.15 2.20
N SER A 176 -1.85 -7.37 2.33
CA SER A 176 -2.30 -8.20 1.18
C SER A 176 -3.47 -7.64 0.33
N ARG A 177 -3.97 -6.42 0.65
CA ARG A 177 -5.12 -5.79 -0.02
C ARG A 177 -4.82 -4.59 -0.90
N SER A 178 -3.58 -4.09 -0.95
CA SER A 178 -3.28 -2.91 -1.77
C SER A 178 -3.02 -3.21 -3.25
N SER A 179 -3.12 -4.47 -3.70
CA SER A 179 -3.05 -4.83 -5.13
C SER A 179 -4.45 -5.02 -5.72
N CYS A 180 -4.78 -4.15 -6.67
CA CYS A 180 -5.84 -4.19 -7.69
C CYS A 180 -6.98 -5.21 -7.52
N ARG A 181 -8.19 -4.72 -7.24
CA ARG A 181 -9.45 -5.39 -7.61
C ARG A 181 -10.13 -4.63 -8.74
N CYS A 182 -9.97 -5.10 -9.98
CA CYS A 182 -10.96 -4.88 -11.03
C CYS A 182 -12.04 -5.97 -10.89
N GLY A 183 -13.24 -5.60 -10.45
CA GLY A 183 -14.40 -6.49 -10.48
C GLY A 183 -15.02 -6.50 -11.87
N PRO A 184 -15.59 -7.63 -12.35
CA PRO A 184 -16.25 -7.70 -13.63
C PRO A 184 -17.59 -6.94 -13.56
N SER A 185 -17.73 -5.88 -14.37
CA SER A 185 -19.03 -5.27 -14.62
C SER A 185 -19.81 -6.19 -15.57
N ARG A 186 -20.92 -6.75 -15.08
CA ARG A 186 -21.92 -7.44 -15.90
C ARG A 186 -22.48 -6.42 -16.92
N ALA A 187 -22.19 -6.63 -18.20
CA ALA A 187 -22.91 -5.97 -19.28
C ALA A 187 -24.13 -6.83 -19.63
N THR A 188 -25.29 -6.28 -19.31
CA THR A 188 -26.62 -6.74 -19.73
C THR A 188 -26.89 -6.15 -21.13
N THR A 189 -27.16 -6.98 -22.12
CA THR A 189 -27.78 -6.55 -23.39
C THR A 189 -28.46 -7.79 -23.99
N SER A 190 -29.77 -7.96 -23.74
CA SER A 190 -30.86 -7.44 -24.56
C SER A 190 -30.85 -8.02 -25.97
N SER A 191 -31.73 -9.00 -26.15
CA SER A 191 -32.26 -9.51 -27.41
C SER A 191 -32.58 -8.40 -28.41
N PHE A 192 -32.12 -8.54 -29.66
CA PHE A 192 -32.74 -7.88 -30.80
C PHE A 192 -32.77 -8.85 -31.99
N THR A 193 -33.98 -9.30 -32.30
CA THR A 193 -34.37 -10.00 -33.52
C THR A 193 -34.37 -9.05 -34.73
N ARG A 194 -33.86 -9.48 -35.89
CA ARG A 194 -34.64 -9.46 -37.13
C ARG A 194 -33.99 -10.25 -38.27
N SER A 195 -34.85 -11.01 -38.93
CA SER A 195 -34.67 -11.76 -40.18
C SER A 195 -34.35 -10.86 -41.38
N ARG A 196 -33.55 -11.37 -42.31
CA ARG A 196 -33.99 -11.77 -43.66
C ARG A 196 -32.98 -12.75 -44.25
#